data_AF-A0A7S2WYP4-F1
#
_entry.id   AF-A0A7S2WYP4-F1
#
_cell.length_a   1.000
_cell.length_b   1.000
_cell.length_c   1.000
_cell.angle_alpha   90.00
_cell.angle_beta   90.00
_cell.angle_gamma   90.00
#
_symmetry.space_group_name_H-M   'P 1'
#
loop_
_entity.id
_entity.type
_entity.pdbx_description
1 polymer ?
#
loop_
_entity_poly.entity_id
_entity_poly.type
_entity_poly.pdbx_seq_one_letter_code
_entity_poly.pdbx_strand_id
1 'polypeptide(L)'
;ESSFRERVHVEEDSPAARRKRLLNDASLKRKVLVLEGFWTRKMCNDVLMCLREEMTGLGIGWHTKRHSAYSTVDLPLLEVPKLDSKLRRVLWRTLLSELAARFGFLSESDLFFKDLFFVKYEAGEGGDGK
;
A
#
# COMPACT_ATOMS: atom_id res chain seq x y z
N GLU A 1 -32.16 27.37 30.46
CA GLU A 1 -30.73 26.99 30.44
C GLU A 1 -30.61 25.63 29.75
N SER A 2 -30.10 25.64 28.52
CA SER A 2 -28.75 25.14 28.17
C SER A 2 -28.69 23.61 27.99
N SER A 3 -29.01 23.16 26.78
CA SER A 3 -28.51 21.89 26.23
C SER A 3 -28.17 22.09 24.75
N PHE A 4 -27.07 22.81 24.51
CA PHE A 4 -26.52 23.05 23.17
C PHE A 4 -25.00 23.09 23.24
N ARG A 5 -24.39 22.06 23.82
CA ARG A 5 -22.93 21.91 23.89
C ARG A 5 -22.53 20.44 23.82
N GLU A 6 -22.73 19.80 22.67
CA GLU A 6 -22.01 18.55 22.38
C GLU A 6 -22.02 18.15 20.90
N ARG A 7 -21.84 19.10 19.98
CA ARG A 7 -21.74 18.81 18.53
C ARG A 7 -20.59 19.48 17.80
N VAL A 8 -19.57 19.98 18.52
CA VAL A 8 -18.50 20.79 17.91
C VAL A 8 -17.12 20.11 17.88
N HIS A 9 -16.90 18.99 18.58
CA HIS A 9 -15.54 18.41 18.68
C HIS A 9 -15.25 17.12 17.91
N VAL A 10 -16.22 16.52 17.20
CA VAL A 10 -16.00 15.23 16.53
C VAL A 10 -15.50 15.38 15.07
N GLU A 11 -15.81 16.48 14.38
CA GLU A 11 -15.41 16.65 12.97
C GLU A 11 -13.91 16.97 12.79
N GLU A 12 -13.31 17.74 13.70
CA GLU A 12 -11.90 18.16 13.62
C GLU A 12 -10.90 17.01 13.82
N ASP A 13 -11.35 15.89 14.37
CA ASP A 13 -10.54 14.69 14.60
C ASP A 13 -11.13 13.46 13.92
N SER A 14 -11.72 13.65 12.73
CA SER A 14 -12.08 12.55 11.84
C SER A 14 -10.88 12.08 11.00
N PRO A 15 -10.89 10.81 10.52
CA PRO A 15 -9.85 10.31 9.60
C PRO A 15 -9.74 11.16 8.32
N ALA A 16 -10.88 11.67 7.85
CA ALA A 16 -10.94 12.57 6.70
C ALA A 16 -10.28 13.93 6.98
N ALA A 17 -10.50 14.52 8.17
CA ALA A 17 -9.84 15.75 8.57
C ALA A 17 -8.32 15.56 8.69
N ARG A 18 -7.86 14.46 9.30
CA ARG A 18 -6.44 14.09 9.37
C ARG A 18 -5.80 13.94 7.99
N ARG A 19 -6.46 13.20 7.09
CA ARG A 19 -6.02 13.06 5.69
C ARG A 19 -5.94 14.41 4.98
N LYS A 20 -6.94 15.28 5.14
CA LYS A 20 -6.95 16.62 4.54
C LYS A 20 -5.78 17.48 5.03
N ARG A 21 -5.48 17.45 6.34
CA ARG A 21 -4.30 18.12 6.90
C ARG A 21 -3.00 17.63 6.25
N LEU A 22 -2.79 16.31 6.19
CA LEU A 22 -1.61 15.70 5.58
C LEU A 22 -1.44 16.11 4.10
N LEU A 23 -2.51 16.06 3.31
CA LEU A 23 -2.47 16.41 1.88
C LEU A 23 -2.20 17.90 1.63
N ASN A 24 -2.51 18.77 2.60
CA ASN A 24 -2.25 20.20 2.52
C ASN A 24 -0.84 20.58 3.03
N ASP A 25 -0.14 19.69 3.72
CA ASP A 25 1.23 19.94 4.19
C ASP A 25 2.25 19.73 3.05
N ALA A 26 2.74 20.83 2.49
CA ALA A 26 3.73 20.81 1.41
C ALA A 26 5.10 20.26 1.84
N SER A 27 5.43 20.34 3.14
CA SER A 27 6.69 19.84 3.67
C SER A 27 6.67 18.31 3.75
N LEU A 28 5.57 17.74 4.26
CA LEU A 28 5.39 16.29 4.37
C LEU A 28 5.30 15.63 2.99
N LYS A 29 4.65 16.27 2.01
CA LYS A 29 4.56 15.75 0.63
C LYS A 29 5.90 15.60 -0.09
N ARG A 30 6.92 16.36 0.30
CA ARG A 30 8.27 16.29 -0.31
C ARG A 30 9.20 15.34 0.42
N LYS A 31 8.80 14.84 1.59
CA LYS A 31 9.65 13.98 2.42
C LYS A 31 9.53 12.53 1.95
N VAL A 32 10.63 11.99 1.43
CA VAL A 32 10.75 10.53 1.22
C VAL A 32 11.17 9.89 2.53
N LEU A 33 10.44 8.87 2.95
CA LEU A 33 10.76 8.07 4.13
C LEU A 33 11.24 6.68 3.69
N VAL A 34 12.37 6.27 4.23
CA VAL A 34 12.92 4.92 4.05
C VAL A 34 12.76 4.18 5.37
N LEU A 35 12.01 3.08 5.35
CA LEU A 35 11.86 2.18 6.50
C LEU A 35 12.84 1.03 6.35
N GLU A 36 14.01 1.17 6.97
CA GLU A 36 15.04 0.13 6.96
C GLU A 36 14.62 -1.09 7.79
N GLY A 37 15.06 -2.27 7.39
CA GLY A 37 14.77 -3.52 8.10
C GLY A 37 13.31 -3.95 8.10
N PHE A 38 12.43 -3.19 7.43
CA PHE A 38 10.99 -3.50 7.37
C PHE A 38 10.71 -4.85 6.70
N TRP A 39 11.46 -5.17 5.65
CA TRP A 39 11.49 -6.49 5.02
C TRP A 39 12.88 -7.11 5.17
N THR A 40 12.93 -8.28 5.80
CA THR A 40 14.17 -9.09 5.78
C THR A 40 14.29 -9.80 4.43
N ARG A 41 15.53 -10.12 4.03
CA ARG A 41 15.79 -10.92 2.82
C ARG A 41 15.00 -12.22 2.80
N LYS A 42 14.88 -12.88 3.97
CA LYS A 42 14.09 -14.11 4.12
C LYS A 42 12.61 -13.86 3.79
N MET A 43 12.02 -12.81 4.37
CA MET A 43 10.61 -12.47 4.10
C MET A 43 10.36 -12.16 2.63
N CYS A 44 11.28 -11.44 1.97
CA CYS A 44 11.18 -11.18 0.53
C CYS A 44 11.18 -12.48 -0.28
N ASN A 45 12.11 -13.40 0.03
CA ASN A 45 12.20 -14.69 -0.65
C ASN A 45 10.94 -15.53 -0.43
N ASP A 46 10.43 -15.58 0.81
CA ASP A 46 9.21 -16.32 1.16
C ASP A 46 8.00 -15.79 0.35
N VAL A 47 7.84 -14.45 0.25
CA VAL A 47 6.78 -13.81 -0.55
C VAL A 47 6.92 -14.16 -2.03
N LEU A 48 8.13 -14.05 -2.59
CA LEU A 48 8.39 -14.37 -4.00
C LEU A 48 8.12 -15.85 -4.33
N MET A 49 8.45 -16.75 -3.41
CA MET A 49 8.23 -18.18 -3.58
C MET A 49 6.72 -18.49 -3.57
N CYS A 50 5.99 -17.99 -2.57
CA CYS A 50 4.52 -18.14 -2.51
C CYS A 50 3.83 -17.52 -3.73
N LEU A 51 4.30 -16.36 -4.20
CA LEU A 51 3.78 -15.71 -5.40
C LEU A 51 3.89 -16.64 -6.62
N ARG A 52 5.07 -17.20 -6.87
CA ARG A 52 5.33 -18.08 -8.02
C ARG A 52 4.54 -19.37 -7.95
N GLU A 53 4.47 -19.99 -6.77
CA GLU A 53 3.70 -21.21 -6.53
C GLU A 53 2.21 -20.97 -6.79
N GLU A 54 1.66 -19.88 -6.27
CA GLU A 54 0.25 -19.56 -6.43
C GLU A 54 -0.09 -19.15 -7.86
N MET A 55 0.74 -18.32 -8.51
CA MET A 55 0.58 -18.00 -9.94
C MET A 55 0.54 -19.27 -10.80
N THR A 56 1.46 -20.20 -10.54
CA THR A 56 1.54 -21.48 -11.26
C THR A 56 0.30 -22.33 -10.99
N GLY A 57 -0.13 -22.44 -9.73
CA GLY A 57 -1.31 -23.21 -9.34
C GLY A 57 -2.62 -22.65 -9.89
N LEU A 58 -2.70 -21.33 -10.13
CA LEU A 58 -3.86 -20.66 -10.71
C LEU A 58 -3.78 -20.54 -12.24
N GLY A 59 -2.63 -20.85 -12.85
CA GLY A 59 -2.42 -20.68 -14.29
C GLY A 59 -2.46 -19.21 -14.75
N ILE A 60 -2.12 -18.27 -13.88
CA ILE A 60 -2.14 -16.83 -14.16
C ILE A 60 -0.73 -16.30 -14.45
N GLY A 61 -0.66 -15.23 -15.25
CA GLY A 61 0.59 -14.60 -15.66
C GLY A 61 0.65 -13.12 -15.31
N TRP A 62 1.72 -12.47 -15.76
CA TRP A 62 1.90 -11.02 -15.60
C TRP A 62 1.01 -10.24 -16.56
N HIS A 63 0.38 -9.17 -16.06
CA HIS A 63 -0.35 -8.20 -16.87
C HIS A 63 0.60 -7.20 -17.48
N THR A 64 0.37 -6.81 -18.73
CA THR A 64 1.22 -5.85 -19.47
C THR A 64 0.50 -4.54 -19.81
N LYS A 65 -0.82 -4.46 -19.56
CA LYS A 65 -1.68 -3.35 -20.02
C LYS A 65 -2.70 -2.89 -18.96
N ARG A 66 -2.46 -3.12 -17.66
CA ARG A 66 -3.41 -2.77 -16.58
C ARG A 66 -3.56 -1.26 -16.39
N HIS A 67 -2.49 -0.49 -16.58
CA HIS A 67 -2.47 0.96 -16.43
C HIS A 67 -2.20 1.65 -17.77
N SER A 68 -3.15 2.47 -18.24
CA SER A 68 -3.09 3.11 -19.57
C SER A 68 -2.19 4.35 -19.62
N ALA A 69 -2.05 5.07 -18.51
CA ALA A 69 -1.21 6.27 -18.43
C ALA A 69 0.27 5.95 -18.15
N TYR A 70 0.53 4.85 -17.41
CA TYR A 70 1.86 4.41 -17.00
C TYR A 70 1.88 2.88 -16.93
N SER A 71 2.13 2.21 -18.05
CA SER A 71 2.05 0.75 -18.10
C SER A 71 3.21 0.11 -17.36
N THR A 72 2.88 -0.86 -16.51
CA THR A 72 3.82 -1.73 -15.82
C THR A 72 3.53 -3.18 -16.18
N VAL A 73 4.57 -4.02 -16.13
CA VAL A 73 4.40 -5.46 -16.10
C VAL A 73 4.12 -5.84 -14.65
N ASP A 74 2.85 -6.07 -14.32
CA ASP A 74 2.40 -6.20 -12.94
C ASP A 74 1.46 -7.37 -12.69
N LEU A 75 1.25 -7.68 -11.41
CA LEU A 75 0.26 -8.64 -10.96
C LEU A 75 -0.46 -8.08 -9.73
N PRO A 76 -1.79 -7.86 -9.80
CA PRO A 76 -2.58 -7.45 -8.65
C PRO A 76 -2.54 -8.51 -7.55
N LEU A 77 -2.29 -8.09 -6.30
CA LEU A 77 -2.22 -9.00 -5.16
C LEU A 77 -3.55 -9.76 -4.96
N LEU A 78 -4.68 -9.15 -5.30
CA LEU A 78 -6.01 -9.75 -5.19
C LEU A 78 -6.20 -11.00 -6.09
N GLU A 79 -5.37 -11.16 -7.13
CA GLU A 79 -5.41 -12.34 -8.02
C GLU A 79 -4.65 -13.54 -7.44
N VAL A 80 -3.93 -13.36 -6.33
CA VAL A 80 -3.23 -14.42 -5.57
C VAL A 80 -3.76 -14.46 -4.13
N PRO A 81 -5.01 -14.94 -3.92
CA PRO A 81 -5.74 -14.77 -2.66
C PRO A 81 -5.09 -15.41 -1.42
N LYS A 82 -4.36 -16.53 -1.57
CA LYS A 82 -3.65 -17.17 -0.46
C LYS A 82 -2.51 -16.27 0.02
N LEU A 83 -1.74 -15.71 -0.90
CA LEU A 83 -0.71 -14.72 -0.59
C LEU A 83 -1.31 -13.41 -0.08
N ASP A 84 -2.40 -12.93 -0.68
CA ASP A 84 -3.08 -11.69 -0.29
C ASP A 84 -3.45 -11.67 1.20
N SER A 85 -4.14 -12.72 1.65
CA SER A 85 -4.57 -12.86 3.04
C SER A 85 -3.41 -12.82 4.04
N LYS A 86 -2.26 -13.41 3.69
CA LYS A 86 -1.04 -13.41 4.51
C LYS A 86 -0.37 -12.04 4.49
N LEU A 87 -0.19 -11.48 3.30
CA LEU A 87 0.59 -10.28 3.07
C LEU A 87 -0.12 -9.04 3.62
N ARG A 88 -1.44 -8.89 3.39
CA ARG A 88 -2.22 -7.79 3.98
C ARG A 88 -2.14 -7.78 5.50
N ARG A 89 -2.18 -8.95 6.15
CA ARG A 89 -2.08 -9.03 7.61
C ARG A 89 -0.74 -8.52 8.12
N VAL A 90 0.36 -8.88 7.43
CA VAL A 90 1.70 -8.40 7.77
C VAL A 90 1.77 -6.89 7.57
N LEU A 91 1.39 -6.40 6.39
CA LEU A 91 1.41 -4.98 6.04
C LEU A 91 0.54 -4.13 6.96
N TRP A 92 -0.63 -4.64 7.36
CA TRP A 92 -1.53 -3.95 8.29
C TRP A 92 -0.86 -3.73 9.64
N ARG A 93 -0.31 -4.79 10.25
CA ARG A 93 0.33 -4.77 11.58
C ARG A 93 1.68 -4.05 11.65
N THR A 94 2.27 -3.73 10.52
CA THR A 94 3.63 -3.18 10.46
C THR A 94 3.64 -1.85 9.74
N LEU A 95 3.27 -1.84 8.46
CA LEU A 95 3.32 -0.63 7.63
C LEU A 95 2.27 0.38 8.06
N LEU A 96 1.01 -0.03 8.19
CA LEU A 96 -0.05 0.92 8.52
C LEU A 96 0.10 1.45 9.95
N SER A 97 0.55 0.63 10.89
CA SER A 97 0.84 1.06 12.26
C SER A 97 1.93 2.15 12.28
N GLU A 98 3.01 1.92 11.53
CA GLU A 98 4.12 2.87 11.43
C GLU A 98 3.71 4.17 10.74
N LEU A 99 2.95 4.09 9.66
CA LEU A 99 2.41 5.25 8.96
C LEU A 99 1.42 6.03 9.84
N ALA A 100 0.58 5.34 10.60
CA ALA A 100 -0.38 5.97 11.48
C ALA A 100 0.31 6.79 12.56
N ALA A 101 1.27 6.19 13.27
CA ALA A 101 2.06 6.86 14.30
C ALA A 101 2.82 8.07 13.74
N ARG A 102 3.42 7.96 12.55
CA ARG A 102 4.23 9.03 11.96
C ARG A 102 3.44 10.21 11.43
N PHE A 103 2.27 9.96 10.85
CA PHE A 103 1.46 10.99 10.20
C PHE A 103 0.26 11.44 11.04
N GLY A 104 0.20 11.02 12.31
CA GLY A 104 -0.80 11.47 13.28
C GLY A 104 -2.18 10.90 13.02
N PHE A 105 -2.28 9.69 12.46
CA PHE A 105 -3.53 8.92 12.43
C PHE A 105 -3.73 8.19 13.76
N LEU A 106 -4.98 8.09 14.19
CA LEU A 106 -5.30 7.56 15.52
C LEU A 106 -5.29 6.03 15.57
N SER A 107 -5.48 5.39 14.43
CA SER A 107 -5.47 3.94 14.30
C SER A 107 -5.14 3.52 12.88
N GLU A 108 -4.75 2.26 12.74
CA GLU A 108 -4.54 1.61 11.43
C GLU A 108 -5.81 1.63 10.57
N SER A 109 -7.01 1.70 11.19
CA SER A 109 -8.29 1.76 10.46
C SER A 109 -8.54 3.08 9.75
N ASP A 110 -7.77 4.13 10.05
CA ASP A 110 -7.80 5.37 9.28
C ASP A 110 -7.15 5.21 7.89
N LEU A 111 -6.38 4.14 7.71
CA LEU A 111 -5.61 3.86 6.51
C LEU A 111 -6.11 2.56 5.88
N PHE A 112 -6.04 2.50 4.56
CA PHE A 112 -6.31 1.27 3.82
C PHE A 112 -5.47 1.23 2.55
N PHE A 113 -5.21 0.00 2.09
CA PHE A 113 -4.55 -0.20 0.82
C PHE A 113 -5.57 -0.08 -0.31
N LYS A 114 -5.48 1.00 -1.09
CA LYS A 114 -6.30 1.17 -2.29
C LYS A 114 -5.95 0.13 -3.36
N ASP A 115 -4.66 -0.12 -3.55
CA ASP A 115 -4.16 -1.07 -4.53
C ASP A 115 -2.85 -1.69 -4.01
N LEU A 116 -2.67 -2.98 -4.26
CA LEU A 116 -1.46 -3.74 -3.94
C LEU A 116 -1.17 -4.63 -5.14
N PHE A 117 0.05 -4.55 -5.65
CA PHE A 117 0.48 -5.30 -6.81
C PHE A 117 1.98 -5.53 -6.76
N PHE A 118 2.42 -6.59 -7.45
CA PHE A 118 3.83 -6.84 -7.72
C PHE A 118 4.17 -6.27 -9.08
N VAL A 119 5.36 -5.67 -9.22
CA VAL A 119 5.88 -5.22 -10.51
C VAL A 119 7.10 -6.06 -10.84
N LYS A 120 7.16 -6.50 -12.10
CA LYS A 120 8.30 -7.23 -12.65
C LYS A 120 9.09 -6.29 -13.55
N TYR A 121 10.36 -6.10 -13.20
CA TYR A 121 11.33 -5.47 -14.09
C TYR A 121 12.27 -6.55 -14.61
N GLU A 122 12.38 -6.65 -15.92
CA GLU A 122 13.37 -7.48 -16.59
C GLU A 122 14.10 -6.60 -17.58
N ALA A 123 15.41 -6.80 -17.71
CA ALA A 123 16.13 -6.27 -18.85
C ALA A 123 15.62 -7.03 -20.08
N GLY A 124 14.85 -6.36 -20.93
CA GLY A 124 14.70 -6.80 -22.31
C GLY A 124 16.02 -6.58 -23.08
N GLU A 125 16.11 -7.06 -24.32
CA GLU A 125 16.93 -6.36 -25.29
C GLU A 125 16.49 -4.89 -25.27
N GLY A 126 17.45 -3.98 -25.15
CA GLY A 126 17.25 -2.61 -24.68
C GLY A 126 16.06 -1.88 -25.30
N GLY A 127 15.48 -0.97 -24.51
CA GLY A 127 14.59 0.04 -25.02
C GLY A 127 15.29 0.85 -26.10
N ASP A 128 14.94 0.59 -27.35
CA ASP A 128 14.94 1.55 -28.43
C ASP A 128 13.55 1.52 -29.02
N GLY A 129 12.95 2.71 -29.13
CA GLY A 129 11.65 2.87 -29.76
C GLY A 129 11.60 2.15 -31.11
N LYS A 130 10.59 1.31 -31.26
CA LYS A 130 9.99 0.98 -32.55
C LYS A 130 8.49 1.17 -32.42
#